data_AF-A0A135V573-F1
#
_entry.id   AF-A0A135V573-F1
#
_cell.length_a   1.000
_cell.length_b   1.000
_cell.length_c   1.000
_cell.angle_alpha   90.00
_cell.angle_beta   90.00
_cell.angle_gamma   90.00
#
_symmetry.space_group_name_H-M   'P 1'
#
loop_
_entity.id
_entity.type
_entity.pdbx_description
1 polymer ?
#
loop_
_entity_poly.entity_id
_entity_poly.type
_entity_poly.pdbx_seq_one_letter_code
_entity_poly.pdbx_strand_id
1 'polypeptide(L)'
;MSPSLLSAFSALLLASSLFLPVNAAAQSYNFTQEAINNGDALAQLAANSLANSKALHQHLGGFANSTCTTDKVRVRREWRTLPAEQRRAFVAAIECMQSSPSLYEPEMMPAAKTLYDDFVAIHLKQTPVIHRTANFQLWHRLYTDVFEQKVRECGHTGTFPFWEWGYDAQDPALSPVFDGSDTSIGSNGAFVPHDGLEIH
;
A
#
# COMPACT_ATOMS: atom_id res chain seq x y z
N MET A 1 43.07 2.63 23.62
CA MET A 1 42.48 2.19 22.32
C MET A 1 41.15 1.55 22.65
N SER A 2 40.17 2.36 23.04
CA SER A 2 39.24 3.19 22.25
C SER A 2 37.92 2.44 22.06
N PRO A 3 36.79 3.06 22.44
CA PRO A 3 35.68 2.37 23.07
C PRO A 3 34.44 2.27 22.15
N SER A 4 33.47 1.50 22.62
CA SER A 4 32.02 1.76 22.47
C SER A 4 31.23 1.06 21.34
N LEU A 5 31.04 -0.25 21.48
CA LEU A 5 29.73 -0.86 21.18
C LEU A 5 28.72 -0.65 22.34
N LEU A 6 29.19 -0.20 23.49
CA LEU A 6 28.36 0.14 24.66
C LEU A 6 27.78 1.57 24.66
N SER A 7 28.14 2.44 23.71
CA SER A 7 27.58 3.81 23.64
C SER A 7 26.26 3.91 22.85
N ALA A 8 25.87 2.88 22.10
CA ALA A 8 24.62 2.92 21.33
C ALA A 8 23.38 2.61 22.18
N PHE A 9 23.54 1.87 23.28
CA PHE A 9 22.42 1.50 24.16
C PHE A 9 22.13 2.51 25.28
N SER A 10 23.07 3.41 25.62
CA SER A 10 22.81 4.48 26.59
C SER A 10 22.08 5.70 25.98
N ALA A 11 22.12 5.88 24.66
CA ALA A 11 21.36 6.95 24.00
C ALA A 11 19.86 6.63 23.83
N LEU A 12 19.45 5.36 23.95
CA LEU A 12 18.04 4.97 23.89
C LEU A 12 17.29 5.07 25.23
N LEU A 13 17.99 5.32 26.34
CA LEU A 13 17.38 5.36 27.68
C LEU A 13 17.21 6.76 28.26
N LEU A 14 17.60 7.82 27.52
CA LEU A 14 17.49 9.22 27.97
C LEU A 14 16.54 10.09 27.11
N ALA A 15 15.79 9.50 26.18
CA ALA A 15 14.70 10.18 25.46
C ALA A 15 13.30 9.80 25.99
N SER A 16 13.21 9.21 27.18
CA SER A 16 11.96 8.74 27.80
C SER A 16 11.26 9.78 28.68
N SER A 17 11.75 11.01 28.77
CA SER A 17 11.24 12.03 29.72
C SER A 17 10.72 13.33 29.09
N LEU A 18 10.43 13.34 27.79
CA LEU A 18 9.58 14.36 27.16
C LEU A 18 8.54 13.72 26.24
N PHE A 19 7.88 12.65 26.70
CA PHE A 19 6.50 12.46 26.28
C PHE A 19 5.68 13.53 27.00
N LEU A 20 5.63 14.74 26.44
CA LEU A 20 4.47 15.58 26.68
C LEU A 20 3.28 14.69 26.36
N PRO A 21 2.33 14.47 27.29
CA PRO A 21 1.11 13.80 26.95
C PRO A 21 0.50 14.66 25.86
N VAL A 22 0.58 14.18 24.62
CA VAL A 22 -0.28 14.67 23.57
C VAL A 22 -1.65 14.16 23.98
N ASN A 23 -2.31 14.90 24.88
CA ASN A 23 -3.74 14.88 25.09
C ASN A 23 -4.38 15.46 23.82
N ALA A 24 -4.10 14.85 22.67
CA ALA A 24 -4.99 14.95 21.54
C ALA A 24 -6.20 14.13 21.97
N ALA A 25 -7.23 14.81 22.48
CA ALA A 25 -8.55 14.23 22.53
C ALA A 25 -8.79 13.57 21.17
N ALA A 26 -9.20 12.29 21.18
CA ALA A 26 -9.50 11.59 19.95
C ALA A 26 -10.47 12.45 19.15
N GLN A 27 -10.06 12.88 17.97
CA GLN A 27 -10.86 13.78 17.16
C GLN A 27 -12.15 13.04 16.81
N SER A 28 -13.28 13.54 17.30
CA SER A 28 -14.58 12.94 17.02
C SER A 28 -14.97 13.33 15.60
N TYR A 29 -15.13 12.33 14.75
CA TYR A 29 -15.66 12.51 13.41
C TYR A 29 -17.14 12.11 13.42
N ASN A 30 -18.00 12.98 12.90
CA ASN A 30 -19.43 12.71 12.75
C ASN A 30 -19.76 12.56 11.26
N PHE A 31 -19.43 11.39 10.70
CA PHE A 31 -19.77 11.06 9.33
C PHE A 31 -21.17 10.46 9.26
N THR A 32 -21.93 10.80 8.23
CA THR A 32 -23.20 10.12 7.94
C THR A 32 -22.93 8.68 7.53
N GLN A 33 -23.90 7.78 7.74
CA GLN A 33 -23.77 6.39 7.28
C GLN A 33 -23.58 6.33 5.75
N GLU A 34 -24.22 7.25 5.02
CA GLU A 34 -24.03 7.41 3.58
C GLU A 34 -22.57 7.74 3.23
N ALA A 35 -21.96 8.72 3.91
CA ALA A 35 -20.56 9.09 3.71
C ALA A 35 -19.58 7.96 4.08
N ILE A 36 -19.95 7.09 5.02
CA ILE A 36 -19.17 5.89 5.35
C ILE A 36 -19.31 4.85 4.23
N ASN A 37 -20.55 4.58 3.80
CA ASN A 37 -20.85 3.55 2.82
C ASN A 37 -20.28 3.88 1.43
N ASN A 38 -20.26 5.17 1.07
CA ASN A 38 -19.77 5.63 -0.22
C ASN A 38 -18.27 6.03 -0.19
N GLY A 39 -17.54 5.81 0.90
CA GLY A 39 -16.11 6.13 0.97
C GLY A 39 -15.73 7.62 1.15
N ASP A 40 -16.68 8.56 1.15
CA ASP A 40 -16.40 9.99 1.35
C ASP A 40 -15.76 10.29 2.71
N ALA A 41 -16.16 9.56 3.74
CA ALA A 41 -15.57 9.63 5.07
C ALA A 41 -14.07 9.30 5.04
N LEU A 42 -13.69 8.24 4.33
CA LEU A 42 -12.31 7.81 4.20
C LEU A 42 -11.48 8.81 3.37
N ALA A 43 -12.04 9.35 2.29
CA ALA A 43 -11.40 10.40 1.50
C ALA A 43 -11.09 11.65 2.33
N GLN A 44 -12.04 12.10 3.18
CA GLN A 44 -11.84 13.22 4.09
C GLN A 44 -10.77 12.94 5.13
N LEU A 45 -10.78 11.75 5.74
CA LEU A 45 -9.75 11.34 6.70
C LEU A 45 -8.35 11.29 6.06
N ALA A 46 -8.23 10.82 4.83
CA ALA A 46 -6.97 10.79 4.09
C ALA A 46 -6.44 12.22 3.82
N ALA A 47 -7.32 13.13 3.41
CA ALA A 47 -6.96 14.54 3.20
C ALA A 47 -6.48 15.21 4.50
N ASN A 48 -7.19 14.98 5.61
CA ASN A 48 -6.82 15.48 6.93
C ASN A 48 -5.47 14.89 7.39
N SER A 49 -5.26 13.59 7.17
CA SER A 49 -3.99 12.92 7.51
C SER A 49 -2.82 13.53 6.74
N LEU A 50 -2.98 13.84 5.46
CA LEU A 50 -1.96 14.51 4.65
C LEU A 50 -1.67 15.93 5.15
N ALA A 51 -2.70 16.71 5.46
CA ALA A 51 -2.55 18.06 6.01
C ALA A 51 -1.81 18.03 7.35
N ASN A 52 -2.22 17.14 8.26
CA ASN A 52 -1.58 16.95 9.56
C ASN A 52 -0.13 16.51 9.43
N SER A 53 0.17 15.60 8.50
CA SER A 53 1.55 15.15 8.25
C SER A 53 2.44 16.29 7.75
N LYS A 54 1.92 17.15 6.87
CA LYS A 54 2.65 18.34 6.38
C LYS A 54 2.89 19.36 7.50
N ALA A 55 1.88 19.63 8.32
CA ALA A 55 1.98 20.54 9.46
C ALA A 55 2.99 20.02 10.50
N LEU A 56 2.98 18.71 10.80
CA LEU A 56 3.94 18.09 11.69
C LEU A 56 5.37 18.21 11.15
N HIS A 57 5.58 17.95 9.85
CA HIS A 57 6.91 18.09 9.24
C HIS A 57 7.44 19.53 9.38
N GLN A 58 6.60 20.54 9.16
CA GLN A 58 6.96 21.95 9.36
C GLN A 58 7.28 22.24 10.83
N HIS A 59 6.49 21.70 11.78
CA HIS A 59 6.68 21.92 13.21
C HIS A 59 7.98 21.28 13.74
N LEU A 60 8.35 20.10 13.22
CA LEU A 60 9.58 19.41 13.59
C LEU A 60 10.85 20.15 13.11
N GLY A 61 10.75 21.00 12.09
CA GLY A 61 11.85 21.84 11.63
C GLY A 61 13.13 21.03 11.35
N GLY A 62 14.23 21.38 12.03
CA GLY A 62 15.52 20.68 11.89
C GLY A 62 15.55 19.24 12.41
N PHE A 63 14.53 18.79 13.15
CA PHE A 63 14.36 17.39 13.57
C PHE A 63 13.58 16.55 12.53
N ALA A 64 13.00 17.19 11.51
CA ALA A 64 12.31 16.49 10.44
C ALA A 64 13.32 15.80 9.50
N ASN A 65 12.89 14.71 8.85
CA ASN A 65 13.73 14.02 7.87
C ASN A 65 13.95 14.92 6.64
N SER A 66 15.21 15.30 6.41
CA SER A 66 15.61 16.20 5.31
C SER A 66 15.42 15.60 3.90
N THR A 67 15.25 14.28 3.79
CA THR A 67 15.03 13.58 2.51
C THR A 67 13.55 13.39 2.19
N CYS A 68 12.68 13.34 3.19
CA CYS A 68 11.23 13.23 3.04
C CYS A 68 10.58 14.61 3.27
N THR A 69 10.67 15.46 2.26
CA THR A 69 10.16 16.84 2.28
C THR A 69 8.74 16.91 1.70
N THR A 70 7.98 17.94 2.05
CA THR A 70 6.56 18.10 1.68
C THR A 70 6.31 18.16 0.16
N ASP A 71 7.29 18.63 -0.61
CA ASP A 71 7.31 18.67 -2.08
C ASP A 71 7.61 17.30 -2.72
N LYS A 72 8.23 16.38 -1.98
CA LYS A 72 8.59 15.03 -2.45
C LYS A 72 7.58 13.95 -2.01
N VAL A 73 6.58 14.32 -1.20
CA VAL A 73 5.54 13.38 -0.76
C VAL A 73 4.76 12.87 -1.96
N ARG A 74 4.77 11.53 -2.13
CA ARG A 74 3.94 10.84 -3.11
C ARG A 74 2.54 10.64 -2.55
N VAL A 75 1.54 10.99 -3.35
CA VAL A 75 0.12 10.83 -2.98
C VAL A 75 -0.48 9.71 -3.81
N ARG A 76 -0.72 8.55 -3.18
CA ARG A 76 -1.46 7.43 -3.78
C ARG A 76 -2.91 7.85 -4.03
N ARG A 77 -3.50 7.39 -5.14
CA ARG A 77 -4.83 7.82 -5.58
C ARG A 77 -5.73 6.65 -5.91
N GLU A 78 -7.02 6.88 -5.78
CA GLU A 78 -8.05 5.90 -6.07
C GLU A 78 -8.07 5.62 -7.60
N TRP A 79 -8.19 4.35 -8.00
CA TRP A 79 -8.08 3.90 -9.39
C TRP A 79 -9.02 4.63 -10.36
N ARG A 80 -10.29 4.85 -10.02
CA ARG A 80 -11.29 5.53 -10.87
C ARG A 80 -10.94 6.98 -11.14
N THR A 81 -10.17 7.61 -10.23
CA THR A 81 -9.72 8.99 -10.40
C THR A 81 -8.53 9.14 -11.36
N LEU A 82 -7.91 8.04 -11.77
CA LEU A 82 -6.78 8.05 -12.70
C LEU A 82 -7.26 8.15 -14.15
N PRO A 83 -6.65 9.04 -14.96
CA PRO A 83 -6.85 9.04 -16.40
C PRO A 83 -6.59 7.67 -17.01
N ALA A 84 -7.33 7.31 -18.05
CA ALA A 84 -7.19 6.02 -18.74
C ALA A 84 -5.74 5.71 -19.15
N GLU A 85 -5.00 6.71 -19.63
CA GLU A 85 -3.57 6.58 -19.96
C GLU A 85 -2.70 6.17 -18.76
N GLN A 86 -2.97 6.68 -17.56
CA GLN A 86 -2.22 6.34 -16.35
C GLN A 86 -2.56 4.94 -15.85
N ARG A 87 -3.82 4.52 -16.00
CA ARG A 87 -4.23 3.14 -15.72
C ARG A 87 -3.54 2.15 -16.65
N ARG A 88 -3.51 2.43 -17.96
CA ARG A 88 -2.75 1.63 -18.94
C ARG A 88 -1.26 1.59 -18.63
N ALA A 89 -0.66 2.74 -18.30
CA ALA A 89 0.75 2.80 -17.94
C ALA A 89 1.07 1.96 -16.68
N PHE A 90 0.17 1.95 -15.70
CA PHE A 90 0.30 1.08 -14.53
C PHE A 90 0.22 -0.40 -14.91
N VAL A 91 -0.78 -0.80 -15.70
CA VAL A 91 -0.93 -2.19 -16.18
C VAL A 91 0.30 -2.63 -16.97
N ALA A 92 0.80 -1.80 -17.90
CA ALA A 92 2.00 -2.08 -18.67
C ALA A 92 3.25 -2.27 -17.78
N ALA A 93 3.35 -1.53 -16.67
CA ALA A 93 4.43 -1.73 -15.71
C ALA A 93 4.31 -3.06 -14.95
N ILE A 94 3.10 -3.53 -14.65
CA ILE A 94 2.87 -4.87 -14.08
C ILE A 94 3.26 -5.95 -15.09
N GLU A 95 2.87 -5.82 -16.35
CA GLU A 95 3.25 -6.74 -17.43
C GLU A 95 4.78 -6.77 -17.64
N CYS A 96 5.45 -5.61 -17.49
CA CYS A 96 6.90 -5.55 -17.45
C CYS A 96 7.49 -6.39 -16.30
N MET A 97 6.92 -6.33 -15.10
CA MET A 97 7.36 -7.18 -13.98
C MET A 97 7.09 -8.67 -14.24
N GLN A 98 5.98 -9.00 -14.90
CA GLN A 98 5.63 -10.38 -15.28
C GLN A 98 6.48 -10.93 -16.44
N SER A 99 7.20 -10.08 -17.17
CA SER A 99 8.12 -10.50 -18.23
C SER A 99 9.60 -10.39 -17.82
N SER A 100 9.89 -9.64 -16.77
CA SER A 100 11.24 -9.51 -16.21
C SER A 100 11.65 -10.80 -15.50
N PRO A 101 12.91 -11.24 -15.62
CA PRO A 101 13.38 -12.45 -14.94
C PRO A 101 13.31 -12.30 -13.40
N SER A 102 13.07 -13.42 -12.72
CA SER A 102 13.16 -13.52 -11.26
C SER A 102 14.56 -13.09 -10.76
N LEU A 103 14.60 -12.46 -9.58
CA LEU A 103 15.79 -12.09 -8.83
C LEU A 103 16.28 -13.22 -7.91
N TYR A 104 15.46 -14.25 -7.67
CA TYR A 104 15.86 -15.41 -6.89
C TYR A 104 16.69 -16.37 -7.72
N GLU A 105 17.73 -16.94 -7.11
CA GLU A 105 18.41 -18.09 -7.69
C GLU A 105 17.42 -19.26 -7.86
N PRO A 106 17.43 -19.99 -8.99
CA PRO A 106 16.50 -21.07 -9.28
C PRO A 106 16.43 -22.15 -8.19
N GLU A 107 17.52 -22.41 -7.49
CA GLU A 107 17.58 -23.40 -6.40
C GLU A 107 16.86 -22.92 -5.13
N MET A 108 16.80 -21.62 -4.89
CA MET A 108 16.16 -21.05 -3.71
C MET A 108 14.64 -21.01 -3.84
N MET A 109 14.14 -20.59 -5.01
CA MET A 109 12.71 -20.47 -5.29
C MET A 109 12.38 -21.01 -6.69
N PRO A 110 12.39 -22.34 -6.91
CA PRO A 110 12.24 -22.92 -8.25
C PRO A 110 10.95 -22.57 -8.99
N ALA A 111 9.90 -22.20 -8.26
CA ALA A 111 8.61 -21.81 -8.83
C ALA A 111 8.58 -20.36 -9.34
N ALA A 112 9.46 -19.48 -8.84
CA ALA A 112 9.53 -18.11 -9.31
C ALA A 112 10.24 -18.05 -10.66
N LYS A 113 9.58 -17.50 -11.68
CA LYS A 113 10.14 -17.34 -13.03
C LYS A 113 10.34 -15.88 -13.38
N THR A 114 9.51 -15.02 -12.81
CA THR A 114 9.44 -13.60 -13.12
C THR A 114 9.67 -12.76 -11.87
N LEU A 115 10.00 -11.48 -12.06
CA LEU A 115 10.07 -10.52 -10.96
C LEU A 115 8.72 -10.45 -10.22
N TYR A 116 7.60 -10.54 -10.93
CA TYR A 116 6.27 -10.61 -10.31
C TYR A 116 6.12 -11.86 -9.43
N ASP A 117 6.62 -13.01 -9.88
CA ASP A 117 6.57 -14.25 -9.09
C ASP A 117 7.40 -14.16 -7.81
N ASP A 118 8.48 -13.37 -7.77
CA ASP A 118 9.27 -13.17 -6.55
C ASP A 118 8.42 -12.61 -5.41
N PHE A 119 7.56 -11.64 -5.73
CA PHE A 119 6.62 -11.04 -4.80
C PHE A 119 5.57 -12.06 -4.32
N VAL A 120 5.02 -12.86 -5.24
CA VAL A 120 4.11 -13.96 -4.88
C VAL A 120 4.80 -14.98 -3.97
N ALA A 121 6.03 -15.35 -4.32
CA ALA A 121 6.77 -16.42 -3.67
C ALA A 121 7.22 -16.03 -2.25
N ILE A 122 7.67 -14.78 -2.03
CA ILE A 122 8.02 -14.29 -0.70
C ILE A 122 6.78 -14.16 0.20
N HIS A 123 5.66 -13.67 -0.35
CA HIS A 123 4.41 -13.57 0.38
C HIS A 123 3.89 -14.96 0.79
N LEU A 124 3.92 -15.94 -0.13
CA LEU A 124 3.56 -17.33 0.13
C LEU A 124 4.44 -17.92 1.25
N LYS A 125 5.76 -17.78 1.14
CA LYS A 125 6.72 -18.33 2.11
C LYS A 125 6.55 -17.73 3.51
N GLN A 126 6.22 -16.44 3.60
CA GLN A 126 6.10 -15.74 4.88
C GLN A 126 4.66 -15.68 5.44
N THR A 127 3.66 -16.16 4.70
CA THR A 127 2.25 -16.15 5.10
C THR A 127 2.00 -16.54 6.58
N PRO A 128 2.62 -17.60 7.13
CA PRO A 128 2.40 -18.01 8.52
C PRO A 128 2.83 -17.00 9.59
N VAL A 129 3.72 -16.05 9.26
CA VAL A 129 4.31 -15.09 10.21
C VAL A 129 3.98 -13.63 9.89
N ILE A 130 3.20 -13.39 8.83
CA ILE A 130 2.78 -12.04 8.41
C ILE A 130 1.26 -11.84 8.55
N HIS A 131 0.45 -12.90 8.64
CA HIS A 131 -1.00 -12.81 8.80
C HIS A 131 -1.44 -13.14 10.22
N ARG A 132 -2.42 -12.39 10.74
CA ARG A 132 -2.90 -12.51 12.14
C ARG A 132 -1.79 -12.31 13.17
N THR A 133 -0.81 -11.48 12.84
CA THR A 133 0.35 -11.14 13.66
C THR A 133 0.45 -9.63 13.86
N ALA A 134 1.22 -9.20 14.86
CA ALA A 134 1.41 -7.78 15.17
C ALA A 134 2.09 -7.00 14.03
N ASN A 135 2.91 -7.67 13.21
CA ASN A 135 3.63 -7.07 12.09
C ASN A 135 2.81 -7.03 10.78
N PHE A 136 1.57 -7.54 10.74
CA PHE A 136 0.75 -7.61 9.51
C PHE A 136 0.74 -6.29 8.74
N GLN A 137 0.36 -5.19 9.41
CA GLN A 137 0.24 -3.88 8.77
C GLN A 137 1.57 -3.31 8.30
N LEU A 138 2.63 -3.48 9.10
CA LEU A 138 3.96 -2.96 8.78
C LEU A 138 4.60 -3.73 7.63
N TRP A 139 4.44 -5.05 7.62
CA TRP A 139 4.95 -5.92 6.57
C TRP A 139 4.29 -5.60 5.23
N HIS A 140 2.95 -5.50 5.17
CA HIS A 140 2.24 -5.20 3.93
C HIS A 140 2.50 -3.77 3.44
N ARG A 141 2.70 -2.81 4.35
CA ARG A 141 3.13 -1.45 4.00
C ARG A 141 4.49 -1.47 3.30
N LEU A 142 5.47 -2.18 3.86
CA LEU A 142 6.80 -2.31 3.26
C LEU A 142 6.75 -3.09 1.93
N TYR A 143 6.00 -4.19 1.89
CA TYR A 143 5.80 -4.99 0.68
C TYR A 143 5.25 -4.15 -0.47
N THR A 144 4.22 -3.36 -0.20
CA THR A 144 3.61 -2.47 -1.21
C THR A 144 4.55 -1.33 -1.62
N ASP A 145 5.35 -0.79 -0.70
CA ASP A 145 6.35 0.23 -1.04
C ASP A 145 7.44 -0.32 -1.96
N VAL A 146 7.98 -1.50 -1.65
CA VAL A 146 8.98 -2.17 -2.50
C VAL A 146 8.37 -2.55 -3.86
N PHE A 147 7.11 -3.01 -3.89
CA PHE A 147 6.38 -3.28 -5.13
C PHE A 147 6.22 -2.00 -5.96
N GLU A 148 5.84 -0.88 -5.35
CA GLU A 148 5.78 0.43 -6.03
C GLU A 148 7.14 0.83 -6.62
N GLN A 149 8.24 0.57 -5.93
CA GLN A 149 9.58 0.84 -6.46
C GLN A 149 9.87 0.01 -7.73
N LYS A 150 9.51 -1.27 -7.75
CA LYS A 150 9.67 -2.13 -8.95
C LYS A 150 8.76 -1.73 -10.11
N VAL A 151 7.53 -1.33 -9.82
CA VAL A 151 6.63 -0.71 -10.81
C VAL A 151 7.28 0.53 -11.46
N ARG A 152 8.00 1.34 -10.68
CA ARG A 152 8.72 2.52 -11.20
C ARG A 152 9.96 2.14 -12.01
N GLU A 153 10.70 1.11 -11.62
CA GLU A 153 11.81 0.57 -12.42
C GLU A 153 11.32 0.06 -13.78
N CYS A 154 10.07 -0.42 -13.86
CA CYS A 154 9.36 -0.75 -15.10
C CYS A 154 8.79 0.46 -15.85
N GLY A 155 9.21 1.69 -15.53
CA GLY A 155 8.89 2.90 -16.27
C GLY A 155 7.61 3.62 -15.86
N HIS A 156 6.88 3.14 -14.84
CA HIS A 156 5.71 3.87 -14.34
C HIS A 156 6.11 5.16 -13.63
N THR A 157 5.76 6.31 -14.22
CA THR A 157 6.02 7.64 -13.65
C THR A 157 4.84 8.18 -12.84
N GLY A 158 3.67 7.55 -12.95
CA GLY A 158 2.45 7.96 -12.28
C GLY A 158 2.46 7.71 -10.76
N THR A 159 1.27 7.87 -10.19
CA THR A 159 1.04 7.49 -8.79
C THR A 159 0.76 6.00 -8.68
N PHE A 160 1.07 5.42 -7.51
CA PHE A 160 0.58 4.09 -7.17
C PHE A 160 -0.93 4.17 -6.84
N PRO A 161 -1.76 3.32 -7.44
CA PRO A 161 -3.19 3.33 -7.22
C PRO A 161 -3.60 2.60 -5.94
N PHE A 162 -4.83 2.85 -5.48
CA PHE A 162 -5.54 1.98 -4.55
C PHE A 162 -6.97 1.73 -5.05
N TRP A 163 -7.57 0.64 -4.59
CA TRP A 163 -8.98 0.34 -4.82
C TRP A 163 -9.78 0.74 -3.57
N GLU A 164 -10.68 1.70 -3.72
CA GLU A 164 -11.67 2.01 -2.69
C GLU A 164 -12.88 1.09 -2.86
N TRP A 165 -12.97 0.08 -2.00
CA TRP A 165 -13.95 -1.00 -2.11
C TRP A 165 -15.37 -0.54 -1.79
N GLY A 166 -15.54 0.52 -0.98
CA GLY A 166 -16.86 1.02 -0.60
C GLY A 166 -17.72 1.41 -1.81
N TYR A 167 -17.11 1.99 -2.84
CA TYR A 167 -17.81 2.37 -4.07
C TYR A 167 -18.36 1.20 -4.88
N ASP A 168 -17.77 -0.01 -4.76
CA ASP A 168 -18.21 -1.19 -5.52
C ASP A 168 -18.82 -2.28 -4.62
N ALA A 169 -19.11 -1.98 -3.34
CA ALA A 169 -19.54 -2.99 -2.38
C ALA A 169 -20.85 -3.69 -2.77
N GLN A 170 -21.71 -3.03 -3.56
CA GLN A 170 -22.95 -3.58 -4.08
C GLN A 170 -22.71 -4.57 -5.25
N ASP A 171 -21.75 -4.26 -6.12
CA ASP A 171 -21.39 -5.09 -7.27
C ASP A 171 -19.92 -4.89 -7.65
N PRO A 172 -19.00 -5.70 -7.10
CA PRO A 172 -17.57 -5.59 -7.38
C PRO A 172 -17.20 -5.82 -8.84
N ALA A 173 -18.04 -6.52 -9.62
CA ALA A 173 -17.77 -6.82 -11.03
C ALA A 173 -17.90 -5.57 -11.91
N LEU A 174 -18.63 -4.54 -11.46
CA LEU A 174 -18.74 -3.24 -12.13
C LEU A 174 -17.60 -2.28 -11.77
N SER A 175 -16.71 -2.67 -10.85
CA SER A 175 -15.54 -1.88 -10.52
C SER A 175 -14.67 -1.68 -11.77
N PRO A 176 -14.18 -0.47 -12.07
CA PRO A 176 -13.23 -0.28 -13.15
C PRO A 176 -11.85 -0.89 -12.86
N VAL A 177 -11.63 -1.45 -11.67
CA VAL A 177 -10.49 -2.33 -11.39
C VAL A 177 -10.70 -3.71 -12.03
N PHE A 178 -11.94 -4.19 -12.13
CA PHE A 178 -12.32 -5.56 -12.51
C PHE A 178 -13.34 -5.63 -13.66
N ASP A 179 -13.55 -4.54 -14.40
CA ASP A 179 -14.57 -4.47 -15.47
C ASP A 179 -14.15 -5.16 -16.79
N GLY A 180 -12.91 -5.66 -16.86
CA GLY A 180 -12.35 -6.30 -18.06
C GLY A 180 -12.02 -5.35 -19.21
N SER A 181 -12.07 -4.04 -19.00
CA SER A 181 -11.61 -3.06 -19.99
C SER A 181 -10.08 -3.12 -20.18
N ASP A 182 -9.58 -2.44 -21.21
CA ASP A 182 -8.14 -2.24 -21.42
C ASP A 182 -7.47 -1.36 -20.34
N THR A 183 -8.26 -0.86 -19.38
CA THR A 183 -7.81 -0.05 -18.25
C THR A 183 -8.13 -0.69 -16.90
N SER A 184 -8.45 -1.98 -16.88
CA SER A 184 -8.66 -2.78 -15.67
C SER A 184 -7.40 -3.58 -15.31
N ILE A 185 -7.41 -4.24 -14.15
CA ILE A 185 -6.38 -5.19 -13.73
C ILE A 185 -6.95 -6.62 -13.82
N GLY A 186 -7.79 -6.86 -14.83
CA GLY A 186 -8.49 -8.12 -15.06
C GLY A 186 -10.00 -7.99 -15.08
N SER A 187 -10.67 -9.13 -14.96
CA SER A 187 -12.11 -9.26 -15.04
C SER A 187 -12.63 -10.37 -14.15
N ASN A 188 -13.92 -10.66 -14.24
CA ASN A 188 -14.45 -11.93 -13.77
C ASN A 188 -13.77 -13.11 -14.50
N GLY A 189 -13.75 -14.27 -13.83
CA GLY A 189 -13.28 -15.52 -14.42
C GLY A 189 -14.25 -16.06 -15.46
N ALA A 190 -13.83 -17.11 -16.17
CA ALA A 190 -14.73 -17.86 -17.05
C ALA A 190 -15.91 -18.41 -16.24
N PHE A 191 -17.13 -18.23 -16.74
CA PHE A 191 -18.33 -18.76 -16.08
C PHE A 191 -18.28 -20.29 -16.06
N VAL A 192 -18.42 -20.88 -14.87
CA VAL A 192 -18.53 -22.33 -14.68
C VAL A 192 -19.98 -22.63 -14.30
N PRO A 193 -20.74 -23.35 -15.14
CA PRO A 193 -22.11 -23.72 -14.81
C PRO A 193 -22.12 -24.64 -13.59
N HIS A 194 -23.04 -24.38 -12.67
CA HIS A 194 -23.29 -25.20 -11.49
C HIS A 194 -24.78 -25.11 -11.14
N ASP A 195 -25.32 -26.15 -10.50
CA ASP A 195 -26.75 -26.23 -10.15
C ASP A 195 -27.18 -25.22 -9.07
N GLY A 196 -26.21 -24.50 -8.49
CA GLY A 196 -26.41 -23.49 -7.46
C GLY A 196 -25.85 -23.97 -6.13
N LEU A 197 -26.08 -23.18 -5.08
CA LEU A 197 -25.77 -23.62 -3.72
C LEU A 197 -26.85 -24.61 -3.28
N GLU A 198 -26.57 -25.91 -3.40
CA GLU A 198 -27.41 -26.94 -2.80
C GLU A 198 -27.11 -27.01 -1.30
N ILE A 199 -27.95 -26.36 -0.49
CA ILE A 199 -27.91 -26.51 0.96
C ILE A 199 -28.75 -27.74 1.31
N HIS A 200 -28.09 -28.85 1.63
CA HIS A 200 -28.73 -30.03 2.23
C HIS A 200 -28.87 -29.88 3.75
#